data_AF-A0A2V3UDR3-F1
#
_entry.id   AF-A0A2V3UDR3-F1
#
_cell.length_a   1.000
_cell.length_b   1.000
_cell.length_c   1.000
_cell.angle_alpha   90.00
_cell.angle_beta   90.00
_cell.angle_gamma   90.00
#
_symmetry.space_group_name_H-M   'P 1'
#
loop_
_entity.id
_entity.type
_entity.pdbx_description
1 polymer ?
#
loop_
_entity_poly.entity_id
_entity_poly.type
_entity_poly.pdbx_seq_one_letter_code
_entity_poly.pdbx_strand_id
1 'polypeptide(L)'
;MPDARDSQKVLPQFDRDQSVWRSFSDIAFGFVAMIWLGGLLGVSFLATPVKFQAPSLDLPTALDVGRVTFALLSKTEWALCAIVFATTLLSPQSRNLRLGVIAILALVLIIQAVWLLPLLDARVSQIIAGVMVPGTPHHRLYIAAEALKVVLLVGLSIDALSALRAPRDVQRCA
;
A
#
# COMPACT_ATOMS: atom_id res chain seq x y z
N MET A 1 -5.12 46.28 40.01
CA MET A 1 -5.21 44.83 39.74
C MET A 1 -5.53 44.66 38.26
N PRO A 2 -4.64 44.07 37.46
CA PRO A 2 -4.93 43.75 36.05
C PRO A 2 -6.07 42.72 35.97
N ASP A 3 -7.01 42.94 35.06
CA ASP A 3 -8.18 42.09 34.84
C ASP A 3 -7.75 40.68 34.37
N ALA A 4 -8.14 39.65 35.13
CA ALA A 4 -7.86 38.25 34.83
C ALA A 4 -8.58 37.72 33.57
N ARG A 5 -9.38 38.55 32.88
CA ARG A 5 -10.08 38.20 31.64
C ARG A 5 -9.26 38.38 30.36
N ASP A 6 -8.06 38.99 30.43
CA ASP A 6 -7.24 39.26 29.24
C ASP A 6 -6.26 38.12 28.88
N SER A 7 -5.91 37.26 29.84
CA SER A 7 -4.99 36.14 29.63
C SER A 7 -5.60 34.94 28.90
N GLN A 8 -6.92 34.92 28.66
CA GLN A 8 -7.62 33.82 27.98
C GLN A 8 -7.68 33.95 26.45
N LYS A 9 -7.28 35.08 25.86
CA LYS A 9 -7.41 35.33 24.41
C LYS A 9 -6.20 34.89 23.57
N VAL A 10 -5.09 34.46 24.18
CA VAL A 10 -3.81 34.30 23.48
C VAL A 10 -3.49 32.86 23.03
N LEU A 11 -4.26 31.82 23.43
CA LEU A 11 -3.99 30.43 23.02
C LEU A 11 -5.13 29.65 22.30
N PRO A 12 -5.70 30.12 21.16
CA PRO A 12 -6.60 29.27 20.33
C PRO A 12 -6.14 29.01 18.88
N GLN A 13 -5.08 29.66 18.39
CA GLN A 13 -4.69 29.59 16.97
C GLN A 13 -3.79 28.40 16.64
N PHE A 14 -2.89 28.02 17.57
CA PHE A 14 -1.94 26.92 17.40
C PHE A 14 -2.61 25.52 17.38
N ASP A 15 -3.67 25.33 18.16
CA ASP A 15 -4.42 24.07 18.24
C ASP A 15 -5.25 23.80 16.96
N ARG A 16 -5.80 24.86 16.35
CA ARG A 16 -6.59 24.76 15.12
C ARG A 16 -5.74 24.29 13.94
N ASP A 17 -4.53 24.84 13.78
CA ASP A 17 -3.61 24.48 12.70
C ASP A 17 -3.25 22.98 12.78
N GLN A 18 -2.84 22.50 13.96
CA GLN A 18 -2.51 21.07 14.16
C GLN A 18 -3.68 20.12 13.84
N SER A 19 -4.92 20.50 14.16
CA SER A 19 -6.09 19.67 13.87
C SER A 19 -6.37 19.50 12.37
N VAL A 20 -6.10 20.54 11.57
CA VAL A 20 -6.26 20.51 10.11
C VAL A 20 -5.17 19.64 9.49
N TRP A 21 -3.92 19.83 9.89
CA TRP A 21 -2.79 19.02 9.38
C TRP A 21 -2.95 17.53 9.69
N ARG A 22 -3.42 17.18 10.90
CA ARG A 22 -3.71 15.77 11.26
C ARG A 22 -4.78 15.17 10.36
N SER A 23 -5.91 15.88 10.20
CA SER A 23 -7.02 15.42 9.37
C SER A 23 -6.61 15.23 7.90
N PHE A 24 -5.81 16.17 7.37
CA PHE A 24 -5.27 16.06 6.02
C PHE A 24 -4.35 14.84 5.87
N SER A 25 -3.47 14.59 6.84
CA SER A 25 -2.54 13.44 6.79
C SER A 25 -3.26 12.08 6.82
N ASP A 26 -4.34 11.94 7.60
CA ASP A 26 -5.13 10.70 7.65
C ASP A 26 -5.93 10.48 6.37
N ILE A 27 -6.49 11.54 5.78
CA ILE A 27 -7.17 11.48 4.48
C ILE A 27 -6.18 11.09 3.38
N ALA A 28 -5.00 11.74 3.36
CA ALA A 28 -3.96 11.44 2.38
C ALA A 28 -3.46 9.99 2.52
N PHE A 29 -3.21 9.53 3.75
CA PHE A 29 -2.85 8.15 4.04
C PHE A 29 -3.89 7.16 3.50
N GLY A 30 -5.17 7.36 3.85
CA GLY A 30 -6.26 6.49 3.40
C GLY A 30 -6.43 6.47 1.88
N PHE A 31 -6.34 7.64 1.24
CA PHE A 31 -6.43 7.76 -0.21
C PHE A 31 -5.30 7.00 -0.92
N VAL A 32 -4.06 7.17 -0.47
CA VAL A 32 -2.89 6.49 -1.05
C VAL A 32 -2.97 4.97 -0.82
N ALA A 33 -3.38 4.53 0.38
CA ALA A 33 -3.57 3.12 0.68
C ALA A 33 -4.64 2.47 -0.23
N MET A 34 -5.75 3.18 -0.50
CA MET A 34 -6.78 2.70 -1.42
C MET A 34 -6.34 2.69 -2.88
N ILE A 35 -5.56 3.68 -3.32
CA ILE A 35 -4.95 3.64 -4.67
C ILE A 35 -4.04 2.42 -4.81
N TRP A 36 -3.21 2.15 -3.79
CA TRP A 36 -2.34 0.98 -3.80
C TRP A 36 -3.16 -0.30 -3.86
N LEU A 37 -4.18 -0.44 -3.01
CA LEU A 37 -5.09 -1.58 -3.03
C LEU A 37 -5.75 -1.77 -4.40
N GLY A 38 -6.27 -0.70 -5.00
CA GLY A 38 -6.91 -0.73 -6.31
C GLY A 38 -5.95 -1.12 -7.43
N GLY A 39 -4.73 -0.56 -7.44
CA GLY A 39 -3.69 -0.92 -8.40
C GLY A 39 -3.27 -2.39 -8.29
N LEU A 40 -3.09 -2.88 -7.05
CA LEU A 40 -2.76 -4.28 -6.77
C LEU A 40 -3.86 -5.23 -7.25
N LEU A 41 -5.12 -4.96 -6.91
CA LEU A 41 -6.27 -5.76 -7.36
C LEU A 41 -6.41 -5.74 -8.88
N GLY A 42 -6.36 -4.54 -9.47
CA GLY A 42 -6.52 -4.34 -10.92
C GLY A 42 -5.43 -5.03 -11.73
N VAL A 43 -4.17 -4.90 -11.33
CA VAL A 43 -3.05 -5.48 -12.09
C VAL A 43 -2.89 -6.98 -11.80
N SER A 44 -2.78 -7.37 -10.52
CA SER A 44 -2.38 -8.73 -10.15
C SER A 44 -3.54 -9.72 -10.20
N PHE A 45 -4.76 -9.31 -9.85
CA PHE A 45 -5.91 -10.22 -9.72
C PHE A 45 -6.91 -10.12 -10.87
N LEU A 46 -6.92 -9.03 -11.63
CA LEU A 46 -7.82 -8.86 -12.77
C LEU A 46 -7.06 -8.94 -14.10
N ALA A 47 -6.18 -7.98 -14.40
CA ALA A 47 -5.53 -7.89 -15.69
C ALA A 47 -4.60 -9.09 -15.99
N THR A 48 -3.81 -9.51 -14.99
CA THR A 48 -2.85 -10.62 -15.16
C THR A 48 -3.49 -11.96 -15.48
N PRO A 49 -4.54 -12.45 -14.80
CA PRO A 49 -5.18 -13.71 -15.19
C PRO A 49 -5.99 -13.58 -16.48
N VAL A 50 -6.67 -12.45 -16.71
CA VAL A 50 -7.55 -12.26 -17.87
C VAL A 50 -6.78 -12.26 -19.18
N LYS A 51 -5.56 -11.71 -19.24
CA LYS A 51 -4.77 -11.71 -20.50
C LYS A 51 -4.47 -13.11 -21.02
N PHE A 52 -4.35 -14.12 -20.15
CA PHE A 52 -4.11 -15.51 -20.56
C PHE A 52 -5.37 -16.20 -21.12
N GLN A 53 -6.53 -15.54 -21.05
CA GLN A 53 -7.78 -16.03 -21.64
C GLN A 53 -8.00 -15.50 -23.06
N ALA A 54 -7.17 -14.56 -23.54
CA ALA A 54 -7.28 -13.98 -24.86
C ALA A 54 -6.80 -15.00 -25.93
N PRO A 55 -7.67 -15.51 -26.83
CA PRO A 55 -7.30 -16.57 -27.78
C PRO A 55 -6.28 -16.14 -28.83
N SER A 56 -6.21 -14.84 -29.12
CA SER A 56 -5.27 -14.26 -30.08
C SER A 56 -3.89 -13.98 -29.48
N LEU A 57 -3.72 -14.12 -28.16
CA LEU A 57 -2.48 -13.82 -27.47
C LEU A 57 -1.73 -15.12 -27.18
N ASP A 58 -0.56 -15.28 -27.78
CA ASP A 58 0.30 -16.43 -27.52
C ASP A 58 1.01 -16.31 -26.17
N LEU A 59 1.37 -17.47 -25.60
CA LEU A 59 1.92 -17.55 -24.24
C LEU A 59 3.23 -16.75 -24.07
N PRO A 60 4.25 -16.85 -24.95
CA PRO A 60 5.48 -16.07 -24.80
C PRO A 60 5.22 -14.56 -24.74
N THR A 61 4.37 -14.03 -25.63
CA THR A 61 3.99 -12.62 -25.63
C THR A 61 3.23 -12.23 -24.35
N ALA A 62 2.29 -13.05 -23.89
CA ALA A 62 1.57 -12.79 -22.64
C ALA A 62 2.50 -12.75 -21.41
N LEU A 63 3.51 -13.61 -21.39
CA LEU A 63 4.52 -13.67 -20.34
C LEU A 63 5.45 -12.44 -20.37
N ASP A 64 5.89 -11.99 -21.55
CA ASP A 64 6.73 -10.79 -21.70
C ASP A 64 6.01 -9.51 -21.25
N VAL A 65 4.75 -9.34 -21.66
CA VAL A 65 3.86 -8.29 -21.14
C VAL A 65 3.77 -8.36 -19.61
N GLY A 66 3.74 -9.58 -19.05
CA GLY A 66 3.79 -9.81 -17.60
C GLY A 66 5.05 -9.25 -16.96
N ARG A 67 6.24 -9.59 -17.48
CA ARG A 67 7.53 -9.11 -16.95
C ARG A 67 7.57 -7.59 -16.83
N VAL A 68 7.21 -6.90 -17.92
CA VAL A 68 7.24 -5.43 -17.95
C VAL A 68 6.21 -4.83 -16.99
N THR A 69 4.99 -5.37 -16.97
CA THR A 69 3.91 -4.90 -16.09
C THR A 69 4.28 -5.06 -14.61
N PHE A 70 4.78 -6.23 -14.20
CA PHE A 70 5.16 -6.49 -12.81
C PHE A 70 6.41 -5.72 -12.38
N ALA A 71 7.35 -5.45 -13.29
CA ALA A 71 8.48 -4.56 -13.00
C ALA A 71 8.01 -3.12 -12.70
N LEU A 72 7.03 -2.62 -13.44
CA LEU A 72 6.44 -1.30 -13.18
C LEU A 72 5.60 -1.30 -11.91
N LEU A 73 4.78 -2.34 -11.69
CA LEU A 73 3.99 -2.49 -10.48
C LEU A 73 4.89 -2.47 -9.25
N SER A 74 5.97 -3.27 -9.23
CA SER A 74 6.90 -3.31 -8.10
C SER A 74 7.48 -1.93 -7.76
N LYS A 75 7.91 -1.15 -8.77
CA LYS A 75 8.38 0.24 -8.57
C LYS A 75 7.29 1.14 -8.01
N THR A 76 6.08 0.99 -8.51
CA THR A 76 4.91 1.76 -8.07
C THR A 76 4.56 1.44 -6.62
N GLU A 77 4.59 0.17 -6.23
CA GLU A 77 4.34 -0.27 -4.86
C GLU A 77 5.39 0.28 -3.89
N TRP A 78 6.67 0.31 -4.28
CA TRP A 78 7.71 0.94 -3.46
C TRP A 78 7.46 2.44 -3.25
N ALA A 79 7.05 3.16 -4.30
CA ALA A 79 6.71 4.58 -4.19
C ALA A 79 5.49 4.78 -3.27
N LEU A 80 4.44 3.98 -3.43
CA LEU A 80 3.25 4.03 -2.58
C LEU A 80 3.58 3.67 -1.13
N CYS A 81 4.45 2.67 -0.90
CA CYS A 81 4.95 2.30 0.42
C CYS A 81 5.67 3.46 1.10
N ALA A 82 6.52 4.19 0.38
CA ALA A 82 7.20 5.37 0.90
C ALA A 82 6.22 6.50 1.27
N ILE A 83 5.18 6.71 0.45
CA ILE A 83 4.17 7.76 0.71
C ILE A 83 3.30 7.40 1.92
N VAL A 84 2.83 6.15 2.06
CA VAL A 84 2.05 5.74 3.24
C VAL A 84 2.90 5.77 4.52
N PHE A 85 4.20 5.45 4.41
CA PHE A 85 5.14 5.61 5.51
C PHE A 85 5.29 7.08 5.93
N ALA A 86 5.57 7.97 4.97
CA ALA A 86 5.73 9.40 5.23
C ALA A 86 4.47 10.03 5.84
N THR A 87 3.29 9.73 5.31
CA THR A 87 2.01 10.22 5.85
C THR A 87 1.73 9.67 7.26
N THR A 88 2.15 8.43 7.55
CA THR A 88 2.07 7.85 8.91
C THR A 88 2.95 8.59 9.92
N LEU A 89 4.12 9.13 9.51
CA LEU A 89 4.97 9.90 10.42
C LEU A 89 4.37 11.25 10.81
N LEU A 90 3.44 11.77 10.00
CA LEU A 90 2.78 13.07 10.20
C LEU A 90 1.49 12.95 11.03
N SER A 91 0.94 11.74 11.23
CA SER A 91 -0.25 11.49 12.03
C SER A 91 0.09 10.73 13.34
N PRO A 92 -0.30 11.23 14.52
CA PRO A 92 -0.09 10.52 15.78
C PRO A 92 -1.11 9.39 16.02
N GLN A 93 -2.24 9.37 15.30
CA GLN A 93 -3.30 8.39 15.51
C GLN A 93 -2.91 7.00 14.95
N SER A 94 -3.10 5.94 15.74
CA SER A 94 -2.79 4.55 15.35
C SER A 94 -1.35 4.32 14.83
N ARG A 95 -0.41 5.25 15.11
CA ARG A 95 0.91 5.28 14.48
C ARG A 95 1.68 3.96 14.60
N ASN A 96 1.74 3.38 15.80
CA ASN A 96 2.48 2.14 16.04
C ASN A 96 1.91 0.95 15.25
N LEU A 97 0.58 0.84 15.18
CA LEU A 97 -0.10 -0.19 14.40
C LEU A 97 0.18 -0.02 12.91
N ARG A 98 0.00 1.20 12.37
CA ARG A 98 0.28 1.52 10.96
C ARG A 98 1.73 1.22 10.60
N LEU A 99 2.69 1.64 11.42
CA LEU A 99 4.10 1.36 11.21
C LEU A 99 4.40 -0.15 11.22
N GLY A 100 3.78 -0.92 12.12
CA GLY A 100 3.92 -2.37 12.13
C GLY A 100 3.41 -3.03 10.84
N VAL A 101 2.24 -2.63 10.37
CA VAL A 101 1.65 -3.15 9.11
C VAL A 101 2.47 -2.73 7.89
N ILE A 102 2.93 -1.48 7.84
CA ILE A 102 3.81 -0.97 6.77
C ILE A 102 5.15 -1.72 6.76
N ALA A 103 5.72 -2.03 7.93
CA ALA A 103 6.94 -2.82 8.01
C ALA A 103 6.74 -4.24 7.43
N ILE A 104 5.59 -4.87 7.69
CA ILE A 104 5.24 -6.17 7.08
C ILE A 104 5.09 -6.02 5.57
N LEU A 105 4.37 -4.99 5.08
CA LEU A 105 4.24 -4.71 3.64
C LEU A 105 5.62 -4.53 2.99
N ALA A 106 6.49 -3.71 3.59
CA ALA A 106 7.85 -3.49 3.10
C ALA A 106 8.66 -4.79 3.08
N LEU A 107 8.56 -5.64 4.11
CA LEU A 107 9.22 -6.94 4.13
C LEU A 107 8.74 -7.83 2.97
N VAL A 108 7.43 -7.88 2.72
CA VAL A 108 6.88 -8.60 1.56
C VAL A 108 7.43 -8.05 0.24
N LEU A 109 7.47 -6.72 0.08
CA LEU A 109 8.05 -6.09 -1.12
C LEU A 109 9.54 -6.43 -1.30
N ILE A 110 10.32 -6.48 -0.22
CA ILE A 110 11.75 -6.89 -0.28
C ILE A 110 11.86 -8.34 -0.74
N ILE A 111 11.10 -9.25 -0.12
CA ILE A 111 11.10 -10.66 -0.49
C ILE A 111 10.71 -10.83 -1.97
N GLN A 112 9.71 -10.08 -2.43
CA GLN A 112 9.30 -10.09 -3.82
C GLN A 112 10.38 -9.54 -4.76
N ALA A 113 10.94 -8.37 -4.47
CA ALA A 113 11.90 -7.70 -5.34
C ALA A 113 13.25 -8.42 -5.42
N VAL A 114 13.74 -8.98 -4.31
CA VAL A 114 15.08 -9.57 -4.22
C VAL A 114 15.08 -11.06 -4.56
N TRP A 115 13.98 -11.77 -4.33
CA TRP A 115 13.94 -13.23 -4.50
C TRP A 115 12.89 -13.71 -5.49
N LEU A 116 11.59 -13.47 -5.22
CA LEU A 116 10.54 -14.10 -6.02
C LEU A 116 10.50 -13.57 -7.45
N LEU A 117 10.54 -12.26 -7.64
CA LEU A 117 10.47 -11.66 -8.98
C LEU A 117 11.68 -12.04 -9.83
N PRO A 118 12.95 -11.92 -9.39
CA PRO A 118 14.09 -12.36 -10.19
C PRO A 118 14.03 -13.84 -10.57
N LEU A 119 13.62 -14.70 -9.64
CA LEU A 119 13.50 -16.13 -9.88
C LEU A 119 12.41 -16.45 -10.92
N LEU A 120 11.25 -15.82 -10.81
CA LEU A 120 10.15 -15.98 -11.75
C LEU A 120 10.52 -15.40 -13.12
N ASP A 121 11.18 -14.24 -13.14
CA ASP A 121 11.63 -13.55 -14.34
C ASP A 121 12.59 -14.42 -15.17
N ALA A 122 13.58 -15.04 -14.51
CA ALA A 122 14.51 -15.98 -15.14
C ALA A 122 13.82 -17.21 -15.73
N ARG A 123 12.82 -17.75 -15.03
CA ARG A 123 11.99 -18.86 -15.54
C ARG A 123 11.17 -18.44 -16.75
N VAL A 124 10.59 -17.24 -16.72
CA VAL A 124 9.86 -16.69 -17.86
C VAL A 124 10.79 -16.54 -19.06
N SER A 125 12.02 -16.03 -18.89
CA SER A 125 12.99 -15.94 -19.98
C SER A 125 13.28 -17.30 -20.62
N GLN A 126 13.41 -18.35 -19.82
CA GLN A 126 13.62 -19.72 -20.31
C GLN A 126 12.44 -20.22 -21.13
N ILE A 127 11.20 -19.99 -20.67
CA ILE A 127 9.98 -20.38 -21.41
C ILE A 127 9.88 -19.63 -22.73
N ILE A 128 10.18 -18.32 -22.74
CA ILE A 128 10.20 -17.49 -23.95
C ILE A 128 11.25 -18.02 -24.94
N ALA A 129 12.38 -18.53 -24.45
CA ALA A 129 13.42 -19.16 -25.27
C ALA A 129 13.08 -20.60 -25.72
N GLY A 130 11.88 -21.11 -25.44
CA GLY A 130 11.45 -22.46 -25.82
C GLY A 130 11.99 -23.58 -24.91
N VAL A 131 12.60 -23.22 -23.77
CA VAL A 131 13.11 -24.19 -22.80
C VAL A 131 11.98 -24.70 -21.92
N MET A 132 11.88 -26.02 -21.79
CA MET A 132 10.94 -26.66 -20.86
C MET A 132 11.42 -26.49 -19.41
N VAL A 133 10.67 -25.73 -18.62
CA VAL A 133 10.98 -25.46 -17.21
C VAL A 133 10.10 -26.33 -16.30
N PRO A 134 10.67 -27.09 -15.36
CA PRO A 134 9.87 -27.87 -14.41
C PRO A 134 9.04 -26.97 -13.49
N GLY A 135 7.82 -27.42 -13.19
CA GLY A 135 6.89 -26.70 -12.32
C GLY A 135 7.42 -26.55 -10.89
N THR A 136 7.17 -25.39 -10.27
CA THR A 136 7.57 -25.12 -8.88
C THR A 136 6.51 -24.31 -8.14
N PRO A 137 6.48 -24.34 -6.79
CA PRO A 137 5.45 -23.65 -6.02
C PRO A 137 5.62 -22.11 -5.98
N HIS A 138 6.72 -21.55 -6.51
CA HIS A 138 7.05 -20.12 -6.40
C HIS A 138 5.95 -19.19 -6.95
N HIS A 139 5.25 -19.59 -8.01
CA HIS A 139 4.14 -18.80 -8.54
C HIS A 139 2.96 -18.74 -7.55
N ARG A 140 2.63 -19.86 -6.89
CA ARG A 140 1.59 -19.90 -5.84
C ARG A 140 2.00 -19.09 -4.61
N LEU A 141 3.28 -19.14 -4.23
CA LEU A 141 3.83 -18.32 -3.15
C LEU A 141 3.73 -16.83 -3.47
N TYR A 142 4.01 -16.44 -4.71
CA TYR A 142 3.79 -15.06 -5.16
C TYR A 142 2.33 -14.64 -5.03
N ILE A 143 1.38 -15.45 -5.50
CA ILE A 143 -0.07 -15.17 -5.36
C ILE A 143 -0.47 -15.02 -3.88
N ALA A 144 0.03 -15.89 -3.00
CA ALA A 144 -0.23 -15.79 -1.57
C ALA A 144 0.33 -14.48 -0.96
N ALA A 145 1.51 -14.04 -1.39
CA ALA A 145 2.08 -12.77 -0.98
C ALA A 145 1.26 -11.57 -1.48
N GLU A 146 0.74 -11.60 -2.72
CA GLU A 146 -0.17 -10.59 -3.24
C GLU A 146 -1.47 -10.53 -2.41
N ALA A 147 -2.04 -11.68 -2.06
CA ALA A 147 -3.25 -11.76 -1.24
C ALA A 147 -3.02 -11.23 0.18
N LEU A 148 -1.85 -11.50 0.77
CA LEU A 148 -1.46 -10.92 2.05
C LEU A 148 -1.40 -9.39 1.98
N LYS A 149 -0.77 -8.81 0.94
CA LYS A 149 -0.74 -7.35 0.76
C LYS A 149 -2.16 -6.77 0.65
N VAL A 150 -3.07 -7.43 -0.08
CA VAL A 150 -4.48 -7.02 -0.15
C VAL A 150 -5.11 -6.94 1.24
N VAL A 151 -4.97 -8.00 2.06
CA VAL A 151 -5.54 -8.03 3.42
C VAL A 151 -4.97 -6.90 4.28
N LEU A 152 -3.66 -6.67 4.24
CA LEU A 152 -3.00 -5.61 5.00
C LEU A 152 -3.47 -4.21 4.55
N LEU A 153 -3.56 -3.97 3.25
CA LEU A 153 -4.01 -2.69 2.69
C LEU A 153 -5.50 -2.43 2.96
N VAL A 154 -6.34 -3.46 2.95
CA VAL A 154 -7.74 -3.36 3.40
C VAL A 154 -7.80 -2.95 4.87
N GLY A 155 -6.99 -3.58 5.73
CA GLY A 155 -6.89 -3.22 7.14
C GLY A 155 -6.48 -1.75 7.35
N LEU A 156 -5.45 -1.28 6.64
CA LEU A 156 -5.03 0.13 6.68
C LEU A 156 -6.10 1.09 6.17
N SER A 157 -6.82 0.70 5.12
CA SER A 157 -7.91 1.51 4.55
C SER A 157 -9.10 1.64 5.51
N ILE A 158 -9.45 0.56 6.21
CA ILE A 158 -10.49 0.56 7.25
C ILE A 158 -10.06 1.41 8.45
N ASP A 159 -8.82 1.27 8.93
CA ASP A 159 -8.28 2.11 10.01
C ASP A 159 -8.35 3.60 9.63
N ALA A 160 -7.91 3.95 8.42
CA ALA A 160 -7.99 5.32 7.91
C ALA A 160 -9.42 5.86 7.89
N LEU A 161 -10.40 5.08 7.40
CA LEU A 161 -11.81 5.45 7.41
C LEU A 161 -12.38 5.59 8.82
N SER A 162 -11.96 4.74 9.76
CA SER A 162 -12.39 4.81 11.16
C SER A 162 -11.88 6.07 11.85
N ALA A 163 -10.67 6.52 11.53
CA ALA A 163 -10.09 7.76 12.03
C ALA A 163 -10.90 9.00 11.59
N LEU A 164 -11.58 8.94 10.43
CA LEU A 164 -12.46 10.02 9.96
C LEU A 164 -13.83 10.05 10.66
N ARG A 165 -14.27 8.94 11.26
CA ARG A 165 -15.59 8.81 11.90
C ARG A 165 -15.60 9.18 13.38
N ALA A 166 -14.46 9.14 14.08
CA ALA A 166 -14.43 9.37 15.52
C ALA A 166 -14.88 10.82 15.86
N PRO A 167 -15.94 11.01 16.67
CA PRO A 167 -16.34 12.33 17.12
C PRO A 167 -15.20 12.95 17.94
N ARG A 168 -14.78 14.16 17.56
CA ARG A 168 -13.60 14.87 18.09
C ARG A 168 -13.79 15.40 19.53
N ASP A 169 -14.85 14.97 20.20
CA ASP A 169 -15.45 15.69 21.33
C ASP A 169 -15.17 15.00 22.68
N VAL A 170 -14.67 13.76 22.69
CA VAL A 170 -14.56 12.93 23.92
C VAL A 170 -13.15 12.91 24.53
N GLN A 171 -12.11 13.36 23.82
CA GLN A 171 -10.72 13.33 24.31
C GLN A 171 -10.29 14.57 25.12
N ARG A 172 -11.16 15.57 25.32
CA ARG A 172 -10.85 16.77 26.15
C ARG A 172 -11.28 16.67 27.62
N CYS A 173 -11.88 15.56 28.06
CA CYS A 173 -12.38 15.41 29.43
C CYS A 173 -11.73 14.27 30.24
N ALA A 174 -10.57 13.75 29.82
CA ALA A 174 -9.81 12.76 30.57
C ALA A 174 -8.40 13.28 30.90
#